data_AF-A0A381Y821-F1
#
_entry.id   AF-A0A381Y821-F1
#
_cell.length_a   1.000
_cell.length_b   1.000
_cell.length_c   1.000
_cell.angle_alpha   90.00
_cell.angle_beta   90.00
_cell.angle_gamma   90.00
#
_symmetry.space_group_name_H-M   'P 1'
#
loop_
_entity.id
_entity.type
_entity.pdbx_description
1 polymer ?
#
loop_
_entity_poly.entity_id
_entity_poly.type
_entity_poly.pdbx_seq_one_letter_code
_entity_poly.pdbx_strand_id
1 'polypeptide(L)'
;MADEEIAGQVDEEPPIDPLESWEDGAAFGASEDKDPLCEKPVEDWIKDIDVFSTEEVPIPEKLVDQVIGQEAASIVVRKASEQRRHMILVGEPGTGKSMLARSMTEFLPKEQLEDILVYRNMEDENEPKVRTVPAGRGSRLIAERRAHVRQQRERTNRTLLFIALVVGAALLLATISTGEILTFIFGSFILVFGYFFLRTRLTAGDESNIPKLLIKHERSDDPPFIDATGNLAGALLGDVRHDP
;
A
#
# COMPACT_ATOMS: atom_id res chain seq x y z
N MET A 1 20.11 -6.33 73.55
CA MET A 1 21.11 -5.56 72.79
C MET A 1 21.34 -6.39 71.53
N ALA A 2 20.55 -6.24 70.47
CA ALA A 2 19.90 -5.00 70.00
C ALA A 2 20.99 -3.95 69.70
N ASP A 3 21.27 -3.50 68.48
CA ASP A 3 20.63 -3.76 67.17
C ASP A 3 21.77 -3.85 66.09
N GLU A 4 21.59 -3.99 64.77
CA GLU A 4 20.43 -3.81 63.88
C GLU A 4 20.65 -4.55 62.53
N GLU A 5 19.58 -5.02 61.86
CA GLU A 5 19.58 -5.42 60.43
C GLU A 5 18.39 -4.74 59.75
N ILE A 6 18.63 -3.89 58.74
CA ILE A 6 17.57 -3.33 57.88
C ILE A 6 17.98 -3.52 56.42
N ALA A 7 17.70 -4.71 55.90
CA ALA A 7 17.59 -4.93 54.46
C ALA A 7 16.16 -4.54 54.06
N GLY A 8 16.01 -3.42 53.36
CA GLY A 8 14.73 -3.01 52.80
C GLY A 8 14.32 -3.92 51.64
N GLN A 9 13.59 -5.00 51.95
CA GLN A 9 12.81 -5.69 50.94
C GLN A 9 11.69 -4.75 50.48
N VAL A 10 11.83 -4.23 49.27
CA VAL A 10 10.69 -3.73 48.51
C VAL A 10 10.03 -4.97 47.93
N ASP A 11 8.86 -5.34 48.46
CA ASP A 11 8.03 -6.39 47.88
C ASP A 11 7.52 -5.89 46.52
N GLU A 12 8.20 -6.27 45.43
CA GLU A 12 7.65 -6.15 44.08
C GLU A 12 6.46 -7.11 43.97
N GLU A 13 5.25 -6.57 44.21
CA GLU A 13 4.02 -7.27 43.85
C GLU A 13 4.08 -7.64 42.35
N PRO A 14 3.62 -8.85 41.97
CA PRO A 14 3.63 -9.24 40.56
C PRO A 14 2.81 -8.22 39.76
N PRO A 15 3.27 -7.81 38.56
CA PRO A 15 2.58 -6.79 37.78
C PRO A 15 1.16 -7.27 37.49
N ILE A 16 0.20 -6.62 38.14
CA ILE A 16 -1.23 -6.89 37.98
C ILE A 16 -1.54 -6.72 36.50
N ASP A 17 -2.02 -7.76 35.84
CA ASP A 17 -2.44 -7.64 34.45
C ASP A 17 -3.60 -6.62 34.41
N PRO A 18 -3.47 -5.45 33.73
CA PRO A 18 -4.56 -4.47 33.63
C PRO A 18 -5.78 -5.00 32.86
N LEU A 19 -5.71 -6.25 32.40
CA LEU A 19 -6.78 -7.01 31.77
C LEU A 19 -7.54 -7.92 32.76
N GLU A 20 -6.98 -8.21 33.94
CA GLU A 20 -7.71 -8.86 35.04
C GLU A 20 -8.57 -7.86 35.82
N SER A 21 -8.19 -6.59 35.86
CA SER A 21 -9.01 -5.48 36.40
C SER A 21 -10.10 -4.97 35.44
N TRP A 22 -10.39 -5.69 34.35
CA TRP A 22 -11.39 -5.30 33.34
C TRP A 22 -12.83 -5.17 33.86
N GLU A 23 -13.19 -5.87 34.94
CA GLU A 23 -14.52 -5.75 35.55
C GLU A 23 -14.77 -4.36 36.17
N ASP A 24 -13.71 -3.63 36.56
CA ASP A 24 -13.79 -2.27 37.13
C ASP A 24 -14.00 -1.16 36.09
N GLY A 25 -13.97 -1.47 34.77
CA GLY A 25 -14.15 -0.47 33.70
C GLY A 25 -12.89 0.30 33.30
N ALA A 26 -11.74 0.05 33.94
CA ALA A 26 -10.43 0.66 33.63
C ALA A 26 -10.04 0.57 32.14
N ALA A 27 -10.45 -0.50 31.46
CA ALA A 27 -10.23 -0.73 30.02
C ALA A 27 -10.82 0.35 29.09
N PHE A 28 -11.80 1.13 29.57
CA PHE A 28 -12.59 2.06 28.76
C PHE A 28 -12.30 3.54 29.06
N GLY A 29 -11.16 3.83 29.71
CA GLY A 29 -10.80 5.19 30.13
C GLY A 29 -11.56 5.66 31.37
N ALA A 30 -12.10 4.71 32.14
CA ALA A 30 -12.72 4.92 33.45
C ALA A 30 -11.98 4.08 34.51
N SER A 31 -10.65 4.21 34.55
CA SER A 31 -9.89 3.88 35.75
C SER A 31 -10.11 5.00 36.76
N GLU A 32 -10.44 4.65 38.01
CA GLU A 32 -10.02 5.53 39.12
C GLU A 32 -8.49 5.61 39.08
N ASP A 33 -7.92 6.80 39.21
CA ASP A 33 -6.48 6.98 39.34
C ASP A 33 -6.05 6.36 40.69
N LYS A 34 -5.70 5.07 40.65
CA LYS A 34 -5.21 4.29 41.80
C LYS A 34 -3.74 4.59 42.12
N ASP A 35 -3.04 5.29 41.23
CA ASP A 35 -1.66 5.73 41.44
C ASP A 35 -1.60 6.80 42.55
N PRO A 36 -0.67 6.68 43.52
CA PRO A 36 -0.55 7.63 44.59
C PRO A 36 -0.12 9.00 44.05
N LEU A 37 -0.93 10.03 44.34
CA LEU A 37 -0.59 11.42 44.01
C LEU A 37 0.76 11.79 44.63
N CYS A 38 1.70 12.23 43.78
CA CYS A 38 3.00 12.71 44.24
C CYS A 38 2.83 14.05 44.98
N GLU A 39 2.93 14.03 46.31
CA GLU A 39 2.84 15.24 47.15
C GLU A 39 4.11 16.13 47.08
N LYS A 40 5.21 15.63 46.49
CA LYS A 40 6.44 16.41 46.30
C LYS A 40 6.23 17.51 45.24
N PRO A 41 6.65 18.76 45.47
CA PRO A 41 6.75 19.77 44.43
C PRO A 41 7.63 19.31 43.26
N VAL A 42 7.29 19.75 42.03
CA VAL A 42 8.01 19.36 40.80
C VAL A 42 9.48 19.80 40.87
N GLU A 43 9.74 20.95 41.50
CA GLU A 43 11.07 21.52 41.71
C GLU A 43 11.96 20.70 42.65
N ASP A 44 11.37 19.85 43.50
CA ASP A 44 12.08 18.93 44.37
C ASP A 44 12.15 17.52 43.75
N TRP A 45 11.08 17.05 43.11
CA TRP A 45 11.06 15.80 42.35
C TRP A 45 12.12 15.76 41.24
N ILE A 46 12.30 16.85 40.49
CA ILE A 46 13.29 16.90 39.41
C ILE A 46 14.75 16.83 39.91
N LYS A 47 15.02 17.12 41.19
CA LYS A 47 16.37 16.98 41.79
C LYS A 47 16.73 15.53 42.10
N ASP A 48 15.72 14.66 42.23
CA ASP A 48 15.92 13.22 42.43
C ASP A 48 16.28 12.51 41.10
N ILE A 49 16.25 13.21 39.96
CA ILE A 49 16.48 12.68 38.60
C ILE A 49 17.83 13.19 38.06
N ASP A 50 18.77 12.28 37.83
CA ASP A 50 20.10 12.57 37.26
C ASP A 50 20.03 12.69 35.73
N VAL A 51 19.39 13.76 35.23
CA VAL A 51 19.28 14.09 33.80
C VAL A 51 19.61 15.57 33.60
N PHE A 52 20.64 15.86 32.80
CA PHE A 52 21.10 17.21 32.48
C PHE A 52 20.48 17.75 31.19
N SER A 53 20.10 16.85 30.25
CA SER A 53 19.54 17.21 28.95
C SER A 53 18.49 16.21 28.47
N THR A 54 17.50 16.67 27.70
CA THR A 54 16.54 15.77 27.03
C THR A 54 17.19 14.86 25.98
N GLU A 55 18.45 15.11 25.59
CA GLU A 55 19.25 14.22 24.75
C GLU A 55 19.65 12.92 25.46
N GLU A 56 19.66 12.91 26.81
CA GLU A 56 20.02 11.75 27.63
C GLU A 56 18.82 10.82 27.89
N VAL A 57 17.60 11.26 27.57
CA VAL A 57 16.36 10.53 27.81
C VAL A 57 16.15 9.48 26.70
N PRO A 58 16.09 8.17 27.02
CA PRO A 58 15.88 7.13 26.02
C PRO A 58 14.45 7.18 25.48
N ILE A 59 14.30 7.28 24.15
CA ILE A 59 13.00 7.25 23.47
C ILE A 59 12.70 5.79 23.05
N PRO A 60 11.56 5.20 23.44
CA PRO A 60 11.17 3.85 23.00
C PRO A 60 11.04 3.75 21.47
N GLU A 61 11.46 2.62 20.89
CA GLU A 61 11.43 2.42 19.42
C GLU A 61 10.00 2.36 18.84
N LYS A 62 9.03 1.87 19.63
CA LYS A 62 7.64 1.64 19.20
C LYS A 62 6.74 2.79 19.59
N LEU A 63 5.83 3.19 18.70
CA LEU A 63 4.88 4.27 18.97
C LEU A 63 3.91 3.96 20.12
N VAL A 64 3.61 2.68 20.40
CA VAL A 64 2.71 2.34 21.52
C VAL A 64 3.33 2.60 22.88
N ASP A 65 4.65 2.40 23.00
CA ASP A 65 5.39 2.57 24.25
C ASP A 65 5.79 4.05 24.46
N GLN A 66 5.51 4.93 23.49
CA GLN A 66 5.63 6.40 23.58
C GLN A 66 4.33 7.08 24.04
N VAL A 67 3.23 6.34 24.22
CA VAL A 67 1.97 6.93 24.70
C VAL A 67 1.98 6.99 26.23
N ILE A 68 1.78 8.18 26.78
CA ILE A 68 1.91 8.49 28.21
C ILE A 68 0.51 8.56 28.86
N GLY A 69 0.31 7.90 30.01
CA GLY A 69 -0.91 8.02 30.82
C GLY A 69 -2.15 7.42 30.15
N GLN A 70 -1.95 6.34 29.38
CA GLN A 70 -2.99 5.63 28.61
C GLN A 70 -2.68 4.12 28.52
N GLU A 71 -2.24 3.54 29.64
CA GLU A 71 -1.68 2.19 29.76
C GLU A 71 -2.73 1.14 29.39
N ALA A 72 -3.97 1.30 29.87
CA ALA A 72 -5.10 0.45 29.50
C ALA A 72 -5.39 0.48 27.99
N ALA A 73 -5.34 1.67 27.36
CA ALA A 73 -5.57 1.81 25.93
C ALA A 73 -4.44 1.18 25.11
N SER A 74 -3.18 1.36 25.52
CA SER A 74 -2.00 0.82 24.83
C SER A 74 -2.02 -0.72 24.79
N ILE A 75 -2.46 -1.34 25.88
CA ILE A 75 -2.68 -2.79 26.01
C ILE A 75 -3.84 -3.26 25.13
N VAL A 76 -4.96 -2.53 25.10
CA VAL A 76 -6.09 -2.82 24.21
C VAL A 76 -5.68 -2.75 22.74
N VAL A 77 -4.90 -1.74 22.33
CA VAL A 77 -4.35 -1.64 20.96
C VAL A 77 -3.50 -2.87 20.62
N ARG A 78 -2.59 -3.28 21.52
CA ARG A 78 -1.73 -4.47 21.32
C ARG A 78 -2.56 -5.73 21.07
N LYS A 79 -3.51 -6.04 21.96
CA LYS A 79 -4.41 -7.21 21.80
C LYS A 79 -5.33 -7.09 20.57
N ALA A 80 -5.83 -5.90 20.24
CA ALA A 80 -6.66 -5.69 19.06
C ALA A 80 -5.89 -5.91 17.76
N SER A 81 -4.61 -5.52 17.71
CA SER A 81 -3.73 -5.71 16.56
C SER A 81 -3.45 -7.20 16.30
N GLU A 82 -3.02 -7.93 17.34
CA GLU A 82 -2.73 -9.36 17.27
C GLU A 82 -3.96 -10.18 16.83
N GLN A 83 -5.14 -9.82 17.35
CA GLN A 83 -6.40 -10.48 17.02
C GLN A 83 -7.12 -9.90 15.78
N ARG A 84 -6.55 -8.89 15.12
CA ARG A 84 -7.12 -8.17 13.96
C ARG A 84 -8.56 -7.67 14.20
N ARG A 85 -8.85 -7.15 15.39
CA ARG A 85 -10.16 -6.59 15.75
C ARG A 85 -10.25 -5.11 15.39
N HIS A 86 -11.44 -4.68 14.98
CA HIS A 86 -11.73 -3.26 14.85
C HIS A 86 -11.79 -2.59 16.24
N MET A 87 -11.35 -1.33 16.31
CA MET A 87 -11.32 -0.53 17.52
C MET A 87 -12.01 0.82 17.29
N ILE A 88 -12.64 1.36 18.34
CA ILE A 88 -13.21 2.71 18.35
C ILE A 88 -12.59 3.43 19.54
N LEU A 89 -11.90 4.54 19.27
CA LEU A 89 -11.29 5.38 20.32
C LEU A 89 -12.17 6.59 20.59
N VAL A 90 -12.61 6.72 21.84
CA VAL A 90 -13.43 7.84 22.33
C VAL A 90 -12.60 8.65 23.33
N GLY A 91 -12.70 9.98 23.29
CA GLY A 91 -11.99 10.88 24.19
C GLY A 91 -11.85 12.28 23.60
N GLU A 92 -11.41 13.24 24.40
CA GLU A 92 -11.30 14.66 24.03
C GLU A 92 -10.34 14.95 22.85
N PRO A 93 -10.54 16.02 22.06
CA PRO A 93 -9.59 16.37 21.01
C PRO A 93 -8.19 16.61 21.60
N GLY A 94 -7.15 16.08 20.94
CA GLY A 94 -5.76 16.19 21.41
C GLY A 94 -5.22 15.01 22.23
N THR A 95 -6.06 14.09 22.71
CA THR A 95 -5.67 12.95 23.58
C THR A 95 -4.91 11.79 22.87
N GLY A 96 -4.13 12.06 21.83
CA GLY A 96 -3.28 11.03 21.20
C GLY A 96 -4.00 9.91 20.42
N LYS A 97 -5.33 9.96 20.22
CA LYS A 97 -6.09 8.89 19.51
C LYS A 97 -5.46 8.45 18.18
N SER A 98 -5.04 9.37 17.33
CA SER A 98 -4.40 9.03 16.04
C SER A 98 -3.01 8.40 16.21
N MET A 99 -2.30 8.68 17.31
CA MET A 99 -1.03 8.03 17.65
C MET A 99 -1.26 6.58 18.09
N LEU A 100 -2.27 6.32 18.94
CA LEU A 100 -2.71 4.97 19.32
C LEU A 100 -3.22 4.17 18.11
N ALA A 101 -3.98 4.79 17.20
CA ALA A 101 -4.43 4.15 15.97
C ALA A 101 -3.26 3.82 15.02
N ARG A 102 -2.21 4.66 15.00
CA ARG A 102 -1.01 4.43 14.19
C ARG A 102 -0.11 3.35 14.77
N SER A 103 0.05 3.28 16.11
CA SER A 103 0.88 2.23 16.72
C SER A 103 0.31 0.82 16.50
N MET A 104 -1.01 0.70 16.26
CA MET A 104 -1.65 -0.55 15.83
C MET A 104 -0.95 -1.22 14.63
N THR A 105 -0.45 -0.44 13.65
CA THR A 105 0.15 -1.02 12.43
C THR A 105 1.52 -1.65 12.67
N GLU A 106 2.22 -1.29 13.75
CA GLU A 106 3.52 -1.88 14.13
C GLU A 106 3.39 -3.34 14.58
N PHE A 107 2.21 -3.73 15.08
CA PHE A 107 1.89 -5.08 15.54
C PHE A 107 1.23 -5.96 14.46
N LEU A 108 0.91 -5.39 13.29
CA LEU A 108 0.36 -6.15 12.18
C LEU A 108 1.48 -6.93 11.43
N PRO A 109 1.21 -8.16 10.95
CA PRO A 109 2.23 -8.98 10.31
C PRO A 109 2.60 -8.47 8.90
N LYS A 110 3.87 -8.08 8.74
CA LYS A 110 4.44 -7.52 7.48
C LYS A 110 4.35 -8.47 6.28
N GLU A 111 4.39 -9.78 6.51
CA GLU A 111 4.53 -10.80 5.46
C GLU A 111 3.29 -10.99 4.55
N GLN A 112 2.14 -10.41 4.91
CA GLN A 112 0.85 -10.65 4.26
C GLN A 112 0.39 -9.51 3.34
N LEU A 113 1.27 -8.58 2.96
CA LEU A 113 0.93 -7.51 2.02
C LEU A 113 0.70 -8.02 0.59
N GLU A 114 -0.33 -7.49 -0.06
CA GLU A 114 -0.73 -7.85 -1.42
C GLU A 114 -0.78 -6.62 -2.35
N ASP A 115 -0.35 -6.81 -3.60
CA ASP A 115 -0.62 -5.89 -4.70
C ASP A 115 -2.03 -6.16 -5.27
N ILE A 116 -2.80 -5.11 -5.55
CA ILE A 116 -4.14 -5.22 -6.16
C ILE A 116 -4.10 -4.80 -7.63
N LEU A 117 -4.47 -5.73 -8.52
CA LEU A 117 -4.58 -5.51 -9.96
C LEU A 117 -6.03 -5.53 -10.42
N VAL A 118 -6.32 -4.73 -11.45
CA VAL A 118 -7.60 -4.71 -12.15
C VAL A 118 -7.40 -5.07 -13.61
N TYR A 119 -8.18 -6.03 -14.08
CA TYR A 119 -8.22 -6.51 -15.45
C TYR A 119 -9.50 -6.03 -16.15
N ARG A 120 -9.38 -5.66 -17.42
CA ARG A 120 -10.55 -5.52 -18.29
C ARG A 120 -11.28 -6.87 -18.37
N ASN A 121 -12.59 -6.84 -18.20
CA ASN A 121 -13.43 -7.99 -18.41
C ASN A 121 -13.93 -7.99 -19.87
N MET A 122 -13.90 -9.15 -20.51
CA MET A 122 -14.25 -9.33 -21.93
C MET A 122 -15.74 -9.68 -22.11
N GLU A 123 -16.44 -10.00 -21.03
CA GLU A 123 -17.87 -10.38 -21.01
C GLU A 123 -18.76 -9.17 -20.71
N ASP A 124 -18.42 -8.38 -19.69
CA ASP A 124 -19.02 -7.07 -19.39
C ASP A 124 -17.91 -6.06 -19.07
N GLU A 125 -17.84 -4.98 -19.82
CA GLU A 125 -16.86 -3.91 -19.64
C GLU A 125 -17.07 -3.10 -18.34
N ASN A 126 -18.30 -3.07 -17.82
CA ASN A 126 -18.65 -2.35 -16.59
C ASN A 126 -18.31 -3.15 -15.31
N GLU A 127 -17.99 -4.44 -15.43
CA GLU A 127 -17.61 -5.31 -14.31
C GLU A 127 -16.12 -5.72 -14.42
N PRO A 128 -15.16 -4.84 -14.11
CA PRO A 128 -13.74 -5.14 -14.23
C PRO A 128 -13.29 -6.16 -13.17
N LYS A 129 -12.46 -7.12 -13.58
CA LYS A 129 -12.06 -8.26 -12.72
C LYS A 129 -10.87 -7.87 -11.83
N VAL A 130 -11.10 -7.84 -10.52
CA VAL A 130 -10.07 -7.55 -9.49
C VAL A 130 -9.31 -8.82 -9.12
N ARG A 131 -7.99 -8.73 -8.92
CA ARG A 131 -7.15 -9.84 -8.46
C ARG A 131 -6.03 -9.34 -7.55
N THR A 132 -5.81 -10.02 -6.44
CA THR A 132 -4.65 -9.80 -5.58
C THR A 132 -3.48 -10.73 -5.94
N VAL A 133 -2.25 -10.28 -5.67
CA VAL A 133 -1.01 -11.08 -5.73
C VAL A 133 -0.07 -10.65 -4.60
N PRO A 134 0.88 -11.48 -4.14
CA PRO A 134 1.81 -11.08 -3.08
C PRO A 134 2.65 -9.84 -3.44
N ALA A 135 2.97 -9.01 -2.45
CA ALA A 135 3.70 -7.74 -2.62
C ALA A 135 4.93 -7.84 -3.55
N GLY A 136 5.07 -6.84 -4.42
CA GLY A 136 6.12 -6.73 -5.42
C GLY A 136 6.00 -7.69 -6.62
N ARG A 137 4.92 -8.48 -6.75
CA ARG A 137 4.66 -9.32 -7.93
C ARG A 137 3.85 -8.60 -9.01
N GLY A 138 2.97 -7.66 -8.65
CA GLY A 138 2.10 -6.94 -9.57
C GLY A 138 2.89 -6.11 -10.58
N SER A 139 3.89 -5.37 -10.11
CA SER A 139 4.80 -4.59 -10.96
C SER A 139 5.55 -5.46 -11.99
N ARG A 140 6.08 -6.61 -11.55
CA ARG A 140 6.78 -7.59 -12.41
C ARG A 140 5.85 -8.19 -13.46
N LEU A 141 4.64 -8.57 -13.07
CA LEU A 141 3.63 -9.13 -13.97
C LEU A 141 3.22 -8.15 -15.08
N ILE A 142 3.05 -6.86 -14.73
CA ILE A 142 2.74 -5.80 -15.70
C ILE A 142 3.92 -5.56 -16.64
N ALA A 143 5.16 -5.54 -16.12
CA ALA A 143 6.36 -5.37 -16.94
C ALA A 143 6.52 -6.52 -17.96
N GLU A 144 6.31 -7.77 -17.53
CA GLU A 144 6.35 -8.96 -18.39
C GLU A 144 5.25 -8.91 -19.47
N ARG A 145 4.00 -8.62 -19.08
CA ARG A 145 2.88 -8.47 -20.04
C ARG A 145 3.13 -7.36 -21.06
N ARG A 146 3.62 -6.20 -20.61
CA ARG A 146 3.96 -5.07 -21.49
C ARG A 146 5.13 -5.40 -22.44
N ALA A 147 6.13 -6.16 -21.98
CA ALA A 147 7.22 -6.65 -22.82
C ALA A 147 6.70 -7.64 -23.89
N HIS A 148 5.82 -8.57 -23.52
CA HIS A 148 5.21 -9.50 -24.47
C HIS A 148 4.38 -8.78 -25.54
N VAL A 149 3.55 -7.80 -25.15
CA VAL A 149 2.78 -6.96 -26.10
C VAL A 149 3.72 -6.18 -27.03
N ARG A 150 4.81 -5.59 -26.52
CA ARG A 150 5.81 -4.91 -27.35
C ARG A 150 6.46 -5.87 -28.36
N GLN A 151 6.89 -7.06 -27.93
CA GLN A 151 7.48 -8.06 -28.83
C GLN A 151 6.49 -8.56 -29.90
N GLN A 152 5.21 -8.74 -29.53
CA GLN A 152 4.15 -9.09 -30.47
C GLN A 152 3.95 -7.99 -31.52
N ARG A 153 3.88 -6.73 -31.11
CA ARG A 153 3.79 -5.56 -31.99
C ARG A 153 5.01 -5.43 -32.91
N GLU A 154 6.22 -5.66 -32.41
CA GLU A 154 7.45 -5.68 -33.22
C GLU A 154 7.44 -6.81 -34.26
N ARG A 155 7.03 -8.03 -33.88
CA ARG A 155 6.88 -9.17 -34.80
C ARG A 155 5.85 -8.87 -35.89
N THR A 156 4.66 -8.39 -35.53
CA THR A 156 3.61 -8.01 -36.48
C THR A 156 4.08 -6.93 -37.44
N ASN A 157 4.71 -5.86 -36.95
CA ASN A 157 5.28 -4.82 -37.81
C ASN A 157 6.37 -5.37 -38.75
N ARG A 158 7.27 -6.23 -38.26
CA ARG A 158 8.32 -6.85 -39.09
C ARG A 158 7.73 -7.74 -40.19
N THR A 159 6.70 -8.53 -39.86
CA THR A 159 6.00 -9.38 -40.84
C THR A 159 5.23 -8.55 -41.86
N LEU A 160 4.54 -7.49 -41.45
CA LEU A 160 3.85 -6.57 -42.37
C LEU A 160 4.84 -5.87 -43.32
N LEU A 161 5.98 -5.40 -42.82
CA LEU A 161 7.06 -4.82 -43.64
C LEU A 161 7.64 -5.83 -44.63
N PHE A 162 7.84 -7.09 -44.20
CA PHE A 162 8.33 -8.15 -45.08
C PHE A 162 7.34 -8.46 -46.22
N ILE A 163 6.04 -8.57 -45.90
CA ILE A 163 4.98 -8.78 -46.92
C ILE A 163 4.92 -7.59 -47.89
N ALA A 164 4.95 -6.35 -47.38
CA ALA A 164 4.94 -5.15 -48.21
C ALA A 164 6.16 -5.08 -49.15
N LEU A 165 7.34 -5.48 -48.68
CA LEU A 165 8.56 -5.54 -49.49
C LEU A 165 8.46 -6.61 -50.59
N VAL A 166 7.95 -7.81 -50.29
CA VAL A 166 7.79 -8.89 -51.29
C VAL A 166 6.76 -8.51 -52.36
N VAL A 167 5.60 -7.96 -51.98
CA VAL A 167 4.58 -7.50 -52.94
C VAL A 167 5.09 -6.31 -53.75
N GLY A 168 5.82 -5.39 -53.13
CA GLY A 168 6.47 -4.27 -53.82
C GLY A 168 7.49 -4.72 -54.86
N ALA A 169 8.34 -5.71 -54.54
CA ALA A 169 9.30 -6.28 -55.48
C ALA A 169 8.61 -7.01 -56.65
N ALA A 170 7.51 -7.72 -56.39
CA ALA A 170 6.71 -8.39 -57.43
C ALA A 170 6.05 -7.37 -58.39
N LEU A 171 5.49 -6.28 -57.87
CA LEU A 171 4.97 -5.17 -58.66
C LEU A 171 6.07 -4.53 -59.53
N LEU A 172 7.26 -4.29 -58.95
CA LEU A 172 8.39 -3.70 -59.65
C LEU A 172 8.84 -4.59 -60.83
N LEU A 173 9.02 -5.89 -60.60
CA LEU A 173 9.36 -6.85 -61.67
C LEU A 173 8.29 -6.93 -62.76
N ALA A 174 7.00 -6.95 -62.39
CA ALA A 174 5.90 -6.97 -63.37
C ALA A 174 5.94 -5.72 -64.28
N THR A 175 6.18 -4.54 -63.69
CA THR A 175 6.19 -3.27 -64.44
C THR A 175 7.41 -3.10 -65.35
N ILE A 176 8.56 -3.70 -65.00
CA ILE A 176 9.71 -3.81 -65.93
C ILE A 176 9.35 -4.70 -67.13
N SER A 177 8.56 -5.76 -66.92
CA SER A 177 8.17 -6.68 -68.00
C SER A 177 7.08 -6.13 -68.93
N THR A 178 6.17 -5.26 -68.45
CA THR A 178 5.07 -4.72 -69.26
C THR A 178 5.31 -3.29 -69.75
N GLY A 179 6.18 -2.52 -69.09
CA GLY A 179 6.44 -1.11 -69.40
C GLY A 179 5.35 -0.13 -68.96
N GLU A 180 4.28 -0.61 -68.32
CA GLU A 180 3.11 0.21 -67.97
C GLU A 180 3.32 1.03 -66.69
N ILE A 181 3.97 2.19 -66.80
CA ILE A 181 4.27 3.10 -65.68
C ILE A 181 3.03 3.44 -64.83
N LEU A 182 1.85 3.54 -65.45
CA LEU A 182 0.58 3.82 -64.74
C LEU A 182 0.21 2.72 -63.74
N THR A 183 0.46 1.44 -64.05
CA THR A 183 0.14 0.35 -63.12
C THR A 183 1.08 0.33 -61.92
N PHE A 184 2.34 0.73 -62.10
CA PHE A 184 3.29 0.91 -61.00
C PHE A 184 2.81 1.98 -60.01
N ILE A 185 2.41 3.15 -60.51
CA ILE A 185 1.96 4.28 -59.68
C ILE A 185 0.70 3.89 -58.89
N PHE A 186 -0.30 3.31 -59.57
CA PHE A 186 -1.57 2.92 -58.93
C PHE A 186 -1.39 1.76 -57.94
N GLY A 187 -0.60 0.74 -58.31
CA GLY A 187 -0.29 -0.40 -57.43
C GLY A 187 0.52 0.01 -56.20
N SER A 188 1.50 0.90 -56.35
CA SER A 188 2.28 1.46 -55.24
C SER A 188 1.40 2.27 -54.27
N PHE A 189 0.50 3.11 -54.79
CA PHE A 189 -0.44 3.87 -53.97
C PHE A 189 -1.35 2.96 -53.14
N ILE A 190 -1.93 1.92 -53.77
CA ILE A 190 -2.75 0.91 -53.09
C ILE A 190 -1.94 0.16 -52.03
N LEU A 191 -0.68 -0.19 -52.31
CA LEU A 191 0.21 -0.89 -51.36
C LEU A 191 0.51 -0.03 -50.13
N VAL A 192 0.86 1.25 -50.31
CA VAL A 192 1.14 2.18 -49.21
C VAL A 192 -0.11 2.44 -48.37
N PHE A 193 -1.26 2.69 -49.01
CA PHE A 193 -2.53 2.89 -48.31
C PHE A 193 -2.96 1.63 -47.55
N GLY A 194 -2.88 0.46 -48.20
CA GLY A 194 -3.17 -0.84 -47.61
C GLY A 194 -2.26 -1.15 -46.41
N TYR A 195 -0.96 -0.91 -46.51
CA TYR A 195 -0.02 -1.06 -45.40
C TYR A 195 -0.37 -0.16 -44.22
N PHE A 196 -0.65 1.13 -44.45
CA PHE A 196 -1.01 2.05 -43.36
C PHE A 196 -2.34 1.66 -42.69
N PHE A 197 -3.36 1.32 -43.48
CA PHE A 197 -4.65 0.85 -42.97
C PHE A 197 -4.52 -0.43 -42.14
N LEU A 198 -3.82 -1.44 -42.65
CA LEU A 198 -3.66 -2.73 -41.99
C LEU A 198 -2.79 -2.61 -40.72
N ARG A 199 -1.69 -1.85 -40.78
CA ARG A 199 -0.84 -1.54 -39.62
C ARG A 199 -1.63 -0.88 -38.51
N THR A 200 -2.44 0.13 -38.83
CA THR A 200 -3.23 0.88 -37.84
C THR A 200 -4.26 -0.03 -37.18
N ARG A 201 -4.99 -0.83 -37.96
CA ARG A 201 -6.02 -1.74 -37.45
C ARG A 201 -5.47 -2.91 -36.64
N LEU A 202 -4.36 -3.51 -37.06
CA LEU A 202 -3.71 -4.63 -36.36
C LEU A 202 -2.93 -4.22 -35.10
N THR A 203 -2.66 -2.92 -34.92
CA THR A 203 -1.98 -2.39 -33.73
C THR A 203 -2.96 -1.86 -32.68
N ALA A 204 -4.22 -1.61 -33.05
CA ALA A 204 -5.23 -1.09 -32.14
C ALA A 204 -5.77 -2.18 -31.20
N GLY A 205 -5.78 -1.91 -29.88
CA GLY A 205 -6.42 -2.75 -28.87
C GLY A 205 -5.47 -3.57 -27.98
N ASP A 206 -4.28 -3.94 -28.45
CA ASP A 206 -3.33 -4.81 -27.71
C ASP A 206 -2.91 -4.24 -26.33
N GLU A 207 -2.88 -2.92 -26.18
CA GLU A 207 -2.55 -2.26 -24.90
C GLU A 207 -3.72 -2.24 -23.89
N SER A 208 -4.97 -2.38 -24.35
CA SER A 208 -6.18 -2.34 -23.49
C SER A 208 -6.33 -3.56 -22.56
N ASN A 209 -5.63 -4.65 -22.86
CA ASN A 209 -5.65 -5.89 -22.09
C ASN A 209 -4.52 -5.98 -21.04
N ILE A 210 -3.71 -4.92 -20.87
CA ILE A 210 -2.70 -4.85 -19.81
C ILE A 210 -3.39 -4.47 -18.50
N PRO A 211 -3.28 -5.26 -17.42
CA PRO A 211 -3.91 -4.93 -16.15
C PRO A 211 -3.34 -3.66 -15.52
N LYS A 212 -4.20 -2.91 -14.84
CA LYS A 212 -3.83 -1.73 -14.06
C LYS A 212 -3.48 -2.13 -12.64
N LEU A 213 -2.34 -1.65 -12.12
CA LEU A 213 -2.01 -1.73 -10.70
C LEU A 213 -2.77 -0.63 -9.98
N LEU A 214 -3.64 -0.98 -9.02
CA LEU A 214 -4.34 0.00 -8.19
C LEU A 214 -3.57 0.27 -6.90
N ILE A 215 -3.18 -0.80 -6.20
CA ILE A 215 -2.43 -0.73 -4.95
C ILE A 215 -1.14 -1.54 -5.13
N LYS A 216 -0.02 -0.94 -4.74
CA LYS A 216 1.33 -1.53 -4.80
C LYS A 216 1.92 -1.51 -3.41
N HIS A 217 2.44 -2.65 -2.97
CA HIS A 217 3.32 -2.78 -1.81
C HIS A 217 4.67 -3.38 -2.25
N GLU A 218 5.74 -2.99 -1.57
CA GLU A 218 7.02 -3.68 -1.65
C GLU A 218 7.11 -4.77 -0.57
N ARG A 219 8.07 -5.70 -0.73
CA ARG A 219 8.18 -6.88 0.16
C ARG A 219 8.68 -6.56 1.56
N SER A 220 9.25 -5.38 1.73
CA SER A 220 9.81 -4.86 2.98
C SER A 220 8.96 -3.74 3.57
N ASP A 221 7.82 -3.42 2.96
CA ASP A 221 6.93 -2.36 3.46
C ASP A 221 6.28 -2.81 4.76
N ASP A 222 6.10 -1.85 5.67
CA ASP A 222 5.29 -2.02 6.85
C ASP A 222 3.79 -1.91 6.51
N PRO A 223 2.90 -2.54 7.31
CA PRO A 223 1.46 -2.38 7.15
C PRO A 223 1.05 -0.89 7.14
N PRO A 224 0.33 -0.41 6.11
CA PRO A 224 0.12 1.01 5.92
C PRO A 224 -0.91 1.57 6.91
N PHE A 225 -0.55 2.69 7.57
CA PHE A 225 -1.51 3.54 8.26
C PHE A 225 -2.10 4.55 7.27
N ILE A 226 -3.39 4.40 6.95
CA ILE A 226 -4.13 5.31 6.07
C ILE A 226 -5.09 6.15 6.91
N ASP A 227 -4.73 7.42 7.15
CA ASP A 227 -5.66 8.38 7.74
C ASP A 227 -6.68 8.82 6.68
N ALA A 228 -7.95 8.51 6.94
CA ALA A 228 -9.07 8.86 6.08
C ALA A 228 -9.98 9.95 6.69
N THR A 229 -9.53 10.62 7.75
CA THR A 229 -10.30 11.64 8.47
C THR A 229 -10.69 12.78 7.52
N GLY A 230 -11.99 13.02 7.37
CA GLY A 230 -12.52 14.10 6.53
C GLY A 230 -12.53 13.83 5.02
N ASN A 231 -12.16 12.63 4.56
CA ASN A 231 -12.20 12.29 3.14
C ASN A 231 -13.64 12.18 2.58
N LEU A 232 -13.81 12.61 1.33
CA LEU A 232 -15.05 12.44 0.56
C LEU A 232 -15.25 10.97 0.15
N ALA A 233 -16.50 10.59 -0.12
CA ALA A 233 -16.89 9.20 -0.44
C ALA A 233 -16.03 8.55 -1.55
N GLY A 234 -15.76 9.24 -2.66
CA GLY A 234 -14.94 8.72 -3.76
C GLY A 234 -13.46 8.50 -3.41
N ALA A 235 -12.93 9.23 -2.42
CA ALA A 235 -11.57 9.03 -1.90
C ALA A 235 -11.51 7.88 -0.88
N LEU A 236 -12.58 7.66 -0.11
CA LEU A 236 -12.66 6.60 0.91
C LEU A 236 -13.04 5.23 0.31
N LEU A 237 -13.99 5.20 -0.62
CA LEU A 237 -14.61 3.97 -1.16
C LEU A 237 -14.13 3.63 -2.58
N GLY A 238 -13.38 4.53 -3.21
CA GLY A 238 -12.98 4.45 -4.61
C GLY A 238 -13.94 5.19 -5.55
N ASP A 239 -13.42 5.56 -6.72
CA ASP A 239 -14.13 6.33 -7.75
C ASP A 239 -13.65 5.93 -9.15
N VAL A 240 -14.54 6.02 -10.14
CA VAL A 240 -14.27 5.72 -11.56
C VAL A 240 -14.36 7.01 -12.35
N ARG A 241 -13.19 7.52 -12.76
CA ARG A 241 -13.10 8.75 -13.56
C ARG A 241 -13.83 8.58 -14.90
N HIS A 242 -14.66 9.56 -15.22
CA HIS A 242 -15.20 9.73 -16.57
C HIS A 242 -14.08 9.99 -17.59
N ASP A 243 -14.24 9.45 -18.80
CA ASP A 243 -13.36 9.70 -19.95
C ASP A 243 -13.57 11.16 -20.43
N PRO A 244 -12.51 11.95 -20.66
CA PRO A 244 -12.61 13.37 -21.05
C PRO A 244 -12.99 13.62 -22.52
#